data_AF-A0A0J6KGC4-F1
#
_entry.id   AF-A0A0J6KGC4-F1
#
_cell.length_a   1.000
_cell.length_b   1.000
_cell.length_c   1.000
_cell.angle_alpha   90.00
_cell.angle_beta   90.00
_cell.angle_gamma   90.00
#
_symmetry.space_group_name_H-M   'P 1'
#
loop_
_entity.id
_entity.type
_entity.pdbx_description
1 polymer ?
#
loop_
_entity_poly.entity_id
_entity_poly.type
_entity_poly.pdbx_seq_one_letter_code
_entity_poly.pdbx_strand_id
1 'polypeptide(L)'
;MTTERIPVLVTAEDKKRYKALAEAAGLPVGEFMRRAADAFRPGDDDALLAAMIAQMEKTTAQASAAIDETLSYVEASNRRIAVMEARASGKRVA
;
A
#
# COMPACT_ATOMS: atom_id res chain seq x y z
N MET A 1 -16.10 -0.65 -37.61
CA MET A 1 -15.47 0.56 -37.05
C MET A 1 -14.27 0.90 -37.90
N THR A 2 -14.18 2.13 -38.39
CA THR A 2 -13.06 2.59 -39.23
C THR A 2 -12.02 3.21 -38.31
N THR A 3 -10.74 2.87 -38.52
CA THR A 3 -9.63 3.46 -37.74
C THR A 3 -9.21 4.80 -38.35
N GLU A 4 -8.84 5.75 -37.50
CA GLU A 4 -8.36 7.08 -37.89
C GLU A 4 -6.92 7.31 -37.39
N ARG A 5 -6.21 8.25 -38.02
CA ARG A 5 -4.82 8.58 -37.68
C ARG A 5 -4.77 9.85 -36.84
N ILE A 6 -4.02 9.79 -35.73
CA ILE A 6 -3.69 10.95 -34.90
C ILE A 6 -2.20 11.26 -35.08
N PRO A 7 -1.83 12.24 -35.93
CA PRO A 7 -0.44 12.67 -36.05
C PRO A 7 -0.05 13.53 -34.84
N VAL A 8 0.96 13.10 -34.08
CA VAL A 8 1.52 13.85 -32.94
C VAL A 8 2.91 14.33 -33.29
N LEU A 9 3.13 15.65 -33.22
CA LEU A 9 4.44 16.26 -33.41
C LEU A 9 5.24 16.12 -32.11
N VAL A 10 6.43 15.55 -32.21
CA VAL A 10 7.32 15.29 -31.07
C VAL A 10 8.74 15.68 -31.42
N THR A 11 9.57 15.93 -30.41
CA THR A 11 11.00 16.15 -30.63
C THR A 11 11.67 14.84 -31.11
N ALA A 12 12.86 14.96 -31.72
CA ALA A 12 13.63 13.78 -32.11
C ALA A 12 14.04 12.92 -30.91
N GLU A 13 14.26 13.55 -29.75
CA GLU A 13 14.60 12.88 -28.50
C GLU A 13 13.39 12.11 -27.95
N ASP A 14 12.23 12.75 -27.89
CA ASP A 14 10.99 12.10 -27.46
C ASP A 14 10.66 10.89 -28.35
N LYS A 15 10.80 11.05 -29.67
CA LYS A 15 10.59 9.96 -30.63
C LYS A 15 11.48 8.75 -30.33
N LYS A 16 12.76 8.98 -30.00
CA LYS A 16 13.69 7.91 -29.61
C LYS A 16 13.27 7.27 -28.30
N ARG A 17 12.96 8.08 -27.29
CA ARG A 17 12.53 7.62 -25.97
C ARG A 17 11.26 6.75 -26.05
N TYR A 18 10.26 7.19 -26.80
CA TYR A 18 9.02 6.45 -27.01
C TYR A 18 9.23 5.12 -27.72
N LYS A 19 10.14 5.06 -28.69
CA LYS A 19 10.52 3.80 -29.36
C LYS A 19 11.14 2.83 -28.36
N ALA A 20 12.08 3.30 -27.54
CA ALA A 20 12.73 2.48 -26.52
C ALA A 20 11.73 1.94 -25.48
N LEU A 21 10.79 2.76 -25.01
CA LEU A 21 9.75 2.34 -24.08
C LEU A 21 8.82 1.27 -24.68
N ALA A 22 8.41 1.45 -25.95
CA ALA A 22 7.59 0.47 -26.65
C ALA A 22 8.34 -0.85 -26.85
N GLU A 23 9.62 -0.82 -27.22
CA GLU A 23 10.48 -2.00 -27.36
C GLU A 23 10.65 -2.74 -26.03
N ALA A 24 10.91 -2.02 -24.93
CA ALA A 24 11.02 -2.59 -23.59
C ALA A 24 9.71 -3.26 -23.12
N ALA A 25 8.56 -2.73 -23.56
CA ALA A 25 7.24 -3.31 -23.31
C ALA A 25 6.86 -4.43 -24.30
N GLY A 26 7.68 -4.72 -25.31
CA GLY A 26 7.39 -5.71 -26.36
C GLY A 26 6.22 -5.32 -27.27
N LEU A 27 5.95 -4.03 -27.44
CA LEU A 27 4.80 -3.51 -28.19
C LEU A 27 5.23 -2.65 -29.38
N PRO A 28 4.44 -2.61 -30.48
CA PRO A 28 4.57 -1.59 -31.51
C PRO A 28 4.33 -0.19 -30.92
N VAL A 29 5.07 0.81 -31.39
CA VAL A 29 4.99 2.20 -30.89
C VAL A 29 3.55 2.74 -30.90
N GLY A 30 2.78 2.47 -31.95
CA GLY A 30 1.38 2.92 -32.05
C GLY A 30 0.46 2.27 -31.01
N GLU A 31 0.66 0.99 -30.71
CA GLU A 31 -0.11 0.27 -29.70
C GLU A 31 0.30 0.69 -28.28
N PHE A 32 1.60 0.88 -28.05
CA PHE A 32 2.11 1.46 -26.81
C PHE A 32 1.49 2.84 -26.54
N MET A 33 1.48 3.71 -27.56
CA MET A 33 0.89 5.05 -27.45
C MET A 33 -0.61 5.01 -27.24
N ARG A 34 -1.33 4.12 -27.94
CA ARG A 34 -2.77 3.94 -27.74
C ARG A 34 -3.07 3.54 -26.30
N ARG A 35 -2.35 2.54 -25.76
CA ARG A 35 -2.51 2.12 -24.35
C ARG A 35 -2.17 3.24 -23.37
N ALA A 36 -1.10 3.98 -23.62
CA ALA A 36 -0.71 5.09 -22.77
C ALA A 36 -1.79 6.18 -22.75
N ALA A 37 -2.37 6.51 -23.90
CA ALA A 37 -3.50 7.44 -24.00
C ALA A 37 -4.76 6.90 -23.31
N ASP A 38 -5.09 5.63 -23.52
CA ASP A 38 -6.24 4.97 -22.90
C ASP A 38 -6.10 4.87 -21.37
N ALA A 39 -4.88 4.79 -20.85
CA ALA A 39 -4.57 4.71 -19.42
C ALA A 39 -4.40 6.09 -18.76
N PHE A 40 -4.20 7.16 -19.53
CA PHE A 40 -4.00 8.49 -18.98
C PHE A 40 -5.28 8.98 -18.28
N ARG A 41 -5.21 9.15 -16.96
CA ARG A 41 -6.30 9.68 -16.13
C ARG A 41 -5.79 10.89 -15.35
N PRO A 42 -5.90 12.11 -15.91
CA PRO A 42 -5.43 13.30 -15.21
C PRO A 42 -6.28 13.52 -13.94
N GLY A 43 -5.65 13.40 -12.77
CA GLY A 43 -6.24 13.71 -11.46
C GLY A 43 -6.91 12.54 -10.71
N ASP A 44 -7.19 11.40 -11.34
CA ASP A 44 -7.82 10.26 -10.65
C ASP A 44 -6.83 9.50 -9.74
N ASP A 45 -5.56 9.44 -10.15
CA ASP A 45 -4.52 8.70 -9.42
C ASP A 45 -4.20 9.35 -8.07
N ASP A 46 -4.26 10.68 -7.98
CA ASP A 46 -3.90 11.40 -6.75
C ASP A 46 -4.93 11.18 -5.63
N ALA A 47 -6.23 11.21 -5.97
CA ALA A 47 -7.30 10.98 -5.02
C ALA A 47 -7.35 9.52 -4.54
N LEU A 48 -7.15 8.57 -5.46
CA LEU A 48 -7.07 7.15 -5.14
C LEU A 48 -5.87 6.84 -4.25
N LEU A 49 -4.69 7.37 -4.61
CA LEU A 49 -3.47 7.17 -3.84
C LEU A 49 -3.58 7.79 -2.44
N ALA A 50 -4.14 9.00 -2.33
CA ALA A 50 -4.41 9.64 -1.05
C ALA A 50 -5.35 8.79 -0.16
N ALA A 51 -6.42 8.22 -0.74
CA ALA A 51 -7.33 7.34 -0.02
C ALA A 51 -6.66 6.05 0.47
N MET A 52 -5.78 5.46 -0.36
CA MET A 52 -4.98 4.29 0.03
C MET A 52 -4.05 4.59 1.21
N ILE A 53 -3.35 5.73 1.16
CA ILE A 53 -2.46 6.18 2.25
C ILE A 53 -3.25 6.38 3.54
N ALA A 54 -4.38 7.09 3.48
CA ALA A 54 -5.23 7.31 4.65
C ALA A 54 -5.73 6.00 5.27
N GLN A 55 -6.06 5.01 4.44
CA GLN A 55 -6.48 3.69 4.92
C GLN A 55 -5.31 2.92 5.56
N MET A 56 -4.10 3.01 4.99
CA MET A 56 -2.88 2.42 5.57
C MET A 56 -2.55 3.04 6.93
N GLU A 57 -2.62 4.37 7.06
CA GLU A 57 -2.39 5.06 8.33
C GLU A 57 -3.41 4.64 9.39
N LYS A 58 -4.71 4.63 9.03
CA LYS A 58 -5.78 4.21 9.94
C LYS A 58 -5.58 2.79 10.44
N THR A 59 -5.32 1.85 9.54
CA THR A 59 -5.16 0.44 9.89
C THR A 59 -3.90 0.20 10.72
N THR A 60 -2.81 0.93 10.43
CA THR A 60 -1.59 0.90 11.24
C THR A 60 -1.84 1.41 12.65
N ALA A 61 -2.52 2.56 12.81
CA ALA A 61 -2.85 3.11 14.12
C ALA A 61 -3.74 2.15 14.94
N GLN A 62 -4.71 1.51 14.30
CA GLN A 62 -5.57 0.51 14.95
C GLN A 62 -4.78 -0.73 15.39
N ALA A 63 -3.87 -1.22 14.56
CA ALA A 63 -3.02 -2.36 14.89
C ALA A 63 -2.09 -2.04 16.07
N SER A 64 -1.45 -0.87 16.07
CA SER A 64 -0.61 -0.42 17.19
C SER A 64 -1.41 -0.34 18.50
N ALA A 65 -2.60 0.27 18.45
CA ALA A 65 -3.46 0.37 19.64
C ALA A 65 -3.87 -1.02 20.18
N ALA A 66 -4.21 -1.96 19.30
CA ALA A 66 -4.57 -3.33 19.71
C ALA A 66 -3.39 -4.10 20.31
N ILE A 67 -2.17 -3.88 19.79
CA ILE A 67 -0.94 -4.45 20.37
C ILE A 67 -0.72 -3.89 21.77
N ASP A 68 -0.80 -2.57 21.94
CA ASP A 68 -0.59 -1.91 23.24
C ASP A 68 -1.62 -2.38 24.28
N GLU A 69 -2.89 -2.49 23.89
CA GLU A 69 -3.95 -3.04 24.74
C GLU A 69 -3.65 -4.48 25.17
N THR A 70 -3.23 -5.32 24.22
CA THR A 70 -2.90 -6.72 24.49
C THR A 70 -1.72 -6.83 25.46
N LEU A 71 -0.67 -6.04 25.26
CA LEU A 71 0.49 -6.02 26.14
C LEU A 71 0.11 -5.57 27.56
N SER A 72 -0.70 -4.52 27.68
CA SER A 72 -1.21 -4.04 28.97
C SER A 72 -2.03 -5.09 29.70
N TYR A 73 -2.90 -5.79 28.97
CA TYR A 73 -3.72 -6.86 29.51
C TYR A 73 -2.87 -8.04 30.02
N VAL A 74 -1.87 -8.48 29.24
CA VAL A 74 -0.93 -9.54 29.64
C VAL A 74 -0.17 -9.14 30.90
N GLU A 75 0.34 -7.90 30.97
CA GLU A 75 1.06 -7.41 32.13
C GLU A 75 0.18 -7.40 33.40
N ALA A 76 -1.07 -6.92 33.27
CA ALA A 76 -2.04 -6.96 34.36
C ALA A 76 -2.36 -8.40 34.79
N SER A 77 -2.44 -9.33 33.84
CA SER A 77 -2.65 -10.75 34.13
C SER A 77 -1.48 -11.36 34.88
N ASN A 78 -0.25 -11.09 34.44
CA ASN A 78 0.98 -11.56 35.10
C ASN A 78 1.05 -11.05 36.55
N ARG A 79 0.69 -9.78 36.80
CA ARG A 79 0.59 -9.25 38.18
C ARG A 79 -0.42 -10.02 39.03
N ARG A 80 -1.59 -10.36 38.49
CA ARG A 80 -2.60 -11.16 39.22
C ARG A 80 -2.10 -12.57 39.53
N ILE A 81 -1.45 -13.23 38.57
CA ILE A 81 -0.87 -14.57 38.73
C ILE A 81 0.17 -14.56 39.85
N ALA A 82 1.11 -13.62 39.83
CA ALA A 82 2.15 -13.51 40.86
C ALA A 82 1.56 -13.36 42.27
N VAL A 83 0.50 -12.57 42.44
CA VAL A 83 -0.20 -12.43 43.73
C VAL A 83 -0.86 -13.74 44.16
N MET A 84 -1.49 -14.47 43.24
CA MET A 84 -2.10 -15.78 43.54
C MET A 84 -1.06 -16.83 43.92
N GLU A 85 0.06 -16.87 43.20
CA GLU A 85 1.17 -17.80 43.47
C GLU A 85 1.83 -17.53 44.83
N ALA A 86 2.06 -16.26 45.19
CA ALA A 86 2.59 -15.88 46.50
C ALA A 86 1.66 -16.26 47.65
N ARG A 87 0.33 -16.14 47.46
CA ARG A 87 -0.66 -16.58 48.44
C ARG A 87 -0.68 -18.11 48.58
N ALA A 88 -0.56 -18.82 47.47
CA ALA A 88 -0.56 -20.28 47.46
C ALA A 88 0.69 -20.88 48.10
N SER A 89 1.86 -20.25 47.91
CA SER A 89 3.12 -20.69 48.54
C SER A 89 3.15 -20.40 50.06
N GLY A 90 2.63 -19.25 50.50
CA GLY A 90 2.50 -18.91 51.93
C GLY A 90 1.56 -19.83 52.71
N LYS A 91 0.54 -20.40 52.04
CA LYS A 91 -0.41 -21.36 52.65
C LYS A 91 0.14 -22.78 52.82
N ARG A 92 1.28 -23.11 52.19
CA ARG A 92 1.88 -24.45 52.17
C ARG A 92 2.89 -24.70 53.31
N VAL A 93 3.24 -23.66 54.07
CA VAL A 93 4.25 -23.69 55.15
C VAL A 93 3.62 -23.43 56.53
N ALA A 94 2.29 -23.41 56.62
CA ALA A 94 1.52 -23.26 57.86
C ALA A 94 0.79 -24.56 58.22
#